data_AF-A0A1S3N662-F1
#
_entry.id   AF-A0A1S3N662-F1
#
_cell.length_a   1.000
_cell.length_b   1.000
_cell.length_c   1.000
_cell.angle_alpha   90.00
_cell.angle_beta   90.00
_cell.angle_gamma   90.00
#
_symmetry.space_group_name_H-M   'P 1'
#
loop_
_entity.id
_entity.type
_entity.pdbx_description
1 polymer ?
#
loop_
_entity_poly.entity_id
_entity_poly.type
_entity_poly.pdbx_seq_one_letter_code
_entity_poly.pdbx_strand_id
1 'polypeptide(L)'
;MGHPICHHSERSRFSRSQHFCMDPATTIPTATSSYTPLATGSYPSLATGSYPPLATGSYPSLATGSYPSLATGSYPSLATKSSSYPSQATNSYPATISLYPSLATSSHPSLETRSCPAPISPYPSLATSSHPSMATSSCPAHATSAYPALANSHYPASATTASSYPALANSHYPASATTASSYPALANSHYPASATTASSYPALANSHYPASATTASSYSSLATSSYPFPTTSPYPATNSSHPATTTTSLPCCPLS
;
A
#
# COMPACT_ATOMS: atom_id res chain seq x y z
N MET A 1 35.19 3.55 27.61
CA MET A 1 34.32 2.40 27.26
C MET A 1 33.21 2.37 28.31
N GLY A 2 32.07 2.99 28.01
CA GLY A 2 30.91 2.97 28.91
C GLY A 2 30.14 1.67 28.69
N HIS A 3 29.85 0.93 29.75
CA HIS A 3 28.98 -0.24 29.67
C HIS A 3 27.53 0.23 29.45
N PRO A 4 26.73 -0.45 28.61
CA PRO A 4 25.31 -0.15 28.48
C PRO A 4 24.61 -0.32 29.84
N ILE A 5 23.78 0.65 30.22
CA ILE A 5 23.05 0.60 31.49
C ILE A 5 21.75 -0.17 31.23
N CYS A 6 21.77 -1.46 31.55
CA CYS A 6 20.60 -2.31 31.51
C CYS A 6 19.79 -2.14 32.80
N HIS A 7 18.63 -1.47 32.73
CA HIS A 7 17.71 -1.43 33.85
C HIS A 7 16.83 -2.70 33.86
N HIS A 8 17.01 -3.53 34.88
CA HIS A 8 16.09 -4.63 35.16
C HIS A 8 14.95 -4.09 36.03
N SER A 9 13.75 -3.92 35.45
CA SER A 9 12.57 -3.53 36.20
C SER A 9 11.65 -4.73 36.40
N GLU A 10 11.72 -5.36 37.57
CA GLU A 10 10.68 -6.28 38.04
C GLU A 10 9.57 -5.47 38.72
N ARG A 11 8.47 -5.19 38.02
CA ARG A 11 7.23 -4.74 38.68
C ARG A 11 6.07 -5.70 38.40
N SER A 12 5.74 -6.43 39.46
CA SER A 12 4.44 -7.01 39.82
C SER A 12 3.88 -8.19 38.99
N ARG A 13 3.95 -9.39 39.59
CA ARG A 13 3.23 -10.68 39.43
C ARG A 13 2.48 -11.08 38.14
N PHE A 14 2.69 -10.45 36.99
CA PHE A 14 2.23 -10.98 35.69
C PHE A 14 3.13 -10.63 34.49
N SER A 15 4.33 -10.08 34.71
CA SER A 15 5.24 -9.70 33.62
C SER A 15 6.70 -9.89 34.05
N ARG A 16 7.41 -10.84 33.42
CA ARG A 16 8.85 -11.06 33.59
C ARG A 16 9.62 -10.40 32.44
N SER A 17 10.68 -9.68 32.83
CA SER A 17 11.79 -9.10 32.04
C SER A 17 11.46 -8.30 30.77
N GLN A 18 11.28 -6.99 30.92
CA GLN A 18 11.53 -6.03 29.83
C GLN A 18 13.01 -5.61 29.90
N HIS A 19 13.80 -5.98 28.88
CA HIS A 19 15.18 -5.49 28.75
C HIS A 19 15.17 -4.17 27.97
N PHE A 20 15.20 -3.05 28.70
CA PHE A 20 15.49 -1.74 28.13
C PHE A 20 17.01 -1.52 28.17
N CYS A 21 17.66 -1.64 27.01
CA CYS A 21 19.07 -1.30 26.87
C CYS A 21 19.15 0.11 26.27
N MET A 22 19.55 1.09 27.08
CA MET A 22 19.92 2.42 26.59
C MET A 22 21.46 2.46 26.52
N ASP A 23 22.01 2.44 25.31
CA ASP A 23 23.45 2.65 25.10
C ASP A 23 23.73 4.17 25.13
N PRO A 24 24.55 4.67 26.07
CA PRO A 24 24.81 6.09 26.23
C PRO A 24 25.74 6.70 25.17
N ALA A 25 26.24 5.95 24.17
CA ALA A 25 27.18 6.48 23.18
C ALA A 25 26.62 6.73 21.76
N THR A 26 25.52 6.10 21.34
CA THR A 26 24.91 6.31 20.01
C THR A 26 23.45 5.86 20.03
N THR A 27 22.55 6.84 20.11
CA THR A 27 21.21 6.73 20.70
C THR A 27 20.16 6.12 19.75
N ILE A 28 20.12 4.80 19.59
CA ILE A 28 18.98 4.10 18.95
C ILE A 28 18.17 3.39 20.04
N PRO A 29 16.95 3.84 20.40
CA PRO A 29 16.08 3.09 21.29
C PRO A 29 15.71 1.73 20.68
N THR A 30 16.29 0.66 21.23
CA THR A 30 15.99 -0.73 20.88
C THR A 30 15.25 -1.41 22.02
N ALA A 31 14.05 -1.93 21.73
CA ALA A 31 13.28 -2.75 22.67
C ALA A 31 13.10 -4.16 22.07
N THR A 32 13.72 -5.15 22.71
CA THR A 32 13.54 -6.57 22.37
C THR A 32 12.88 -7.28 23.54
N SER A 33 11.69 -7.83 23.32
CA SER A 33 10.95 -8.53 24.39
C SER A 33 10.06 -9.63 23.84
N SER A 34 9.86 -10.69 24.63
CA SER A 34 8.83 -11.69 24.38
C SER A 34 7.42 -11.17 24.70
N TYR A 35 7.29 -10.06 25.42
CA TYR A 35 6.04 -9.29 25.65
C TYR A 35 5.99 -8.06 24.74
N THR A 36 4.98 -7.19 24.83
CA THR A 36 4.82 -5.97 24.00
C THR A 36 6.05 -5.06 24.07
N PRO A 37 6.99 -5.10 23.09
CA PRO A 37 8.14 -4.21 23.11
C PRO A 37 7.70 -2.81 22.66
N LEU A 38 8.13 -1.79 23.40
CA LEU A 38 7.88 -0.39 23.10
C LEU A 38 9.22 0.33 22.93
N ALA A 39 9.52 0.74 21.70
CA ALA A 39 10.66 1.60 21.41
C ALA A 39 10.14 3.00 21.05
N THR A 40 10.41 3.97 21.92
CA THR A 40 10.02 5.37 21.74
C THR A 40 11.26 6.25 21.82
N GLY A 41 11.44 7.14 20.85
CA GLY A 41 12.48 8.17 20.96
C GLY A 41 12.56 9.13 19.78
N SER A 42 13.42 10.14 19.94
CA SER A 42 13.67 11.18 18.93
C SER A 42 14.72 10.77 17.89
N TYR A 43 15.12 9.50 17.88
CA TYR A 43 16.14 8.88 17.02
C TYR A 43 15.57 7.57 16.43
N PRO A 44 16.27 6.83 15.55
CA PRO A 44 15.72 5.60 14.97
C PRO A 44 15.22 4.64 16.07
N SER A 45 14.01 4.11 15.93
CA SER A 45 13.36 3.26 16.94
C SER A 45 13.17 1.85 16.39
N LEU A 46 13.58 0.84 17.15
CA LEU A 46 13.40 -0.57 16.79
C LEU A 46 12.67 -1.32 17.91
N ALA A 47 11.45 -1.77 17.61
CA ALA A 47 10.69 -2.65 18.49
C ALA A 47 10.58 -4.04 17.87
N THR A 48 11.14 -5.04 18.54
CA THR A 48 11.12 -6.44 18.09
C THR A 48 10.57 -7.35 19.18
N GLY A 49 9.52 -8.13 18.88
CA GLY A 49 8.97 -9.01 19.89
C GLY A 49 7.88 -9.95 19.44
N SER A 50 7.58 -10.90 20.33
CA SER A 50 6.58 -11.93 20.09
C SER A 50 5.16 -11.42 20.29
N TYR A 51 4.94 -10.33 21.03
CA TYR A 51 3.64 -9.66 21.26
C TYR A 51 3.67 -8.25 20.64
N PRO A 52 2.53 -7.55 20.49
CA PRO A 52 2.40 -6.36 19.62
C PRO A 52 3.56 -5.36 19.75
N PRO A 53 4.50 -5.30 18.77
CA PRO A 53 5.59 -4.35 18.81
C PRO A 53 5.10 -2.97 18.38
N LEU A 54 5.50 -1.96 19.16
CA LEU A 54 5.22 -0.57 18.87
C LEU A 54 6.54 0.20 18.78
N ALA A 55 6.87 0.63 17.58
CA ALA A 55 7.99 1.54 17.32
C ALA A 55 7.43 2.92 16.99
N THR A 56 7.71 3.87 17.88
CA THR A 56 7.35 5.28 17.68
C THR A 56 8.61 6.12 17.66
N GLY A 57 8.77 6.98 16.65
CA GLY A 57 9.92 7.86 16.64
C GLY A 57 9.87 9.02 15.65
N SER A 58 10.62 10.06 15.96
CA SER A 58 10.81 11.21 15.05
C SER A 58 11.73 10.88 13.88
N TYR A 59 12.38 9.72 13.88
CA TYR A 59 13.31 9.20 12.86
C TYR A 59 12.88 7.75 12.49
N PRO A 60 13.55 7.04 11.55
CA PRO A 60 13.05 5.76 11.02
C PRO A 60 12.59 4.79 12.11
N SER A 61 11.37 4.27 11.96
CA SER A 61 10.73 3.42 12.96
C SER A 61 10.45 2.04 12.39
N LEU A 62 10.97 1.00 13.04
CA LEU A 62 10.81 -0.39 12.62
C LEU A 62 10.13 -1.19 13.72
N ALA A 63 8.93 -1.69 13.41
CA ALA A 63 8.21 -2.64 14.26
C ALA A 63 8.18 -4.01 13.57
N THR A 64 8.73 -5.02 14.24
CA THR A 64 8.76 -6.39 13.73
C THR A 64 8.29 -7.37 14.79
N GLY A 65 7.30 -8.19 14.48
CA GLY A 65 6.83 -9.17 15.45
C GLY A 65 5.87 -10.23 14.96
N SER A 66 5.58 -11.15 15.87
CA SER A 66 4.65 -12.27 15.65
C SER A 66 3.19 -11.88 15.92
N TYR A 67 2.90 -10.65 16.31
CA TYR A 67 1.56 -10.13 16.64
C TYR A 67 1.40 -8.73 16.01
N PRO A 68 0.21 -8.07 16.05
CA PRO A 68 -0.01 -6.82 15.32
C PRO A 68 1.13 -5.83 15.52
N SER A 69 1.72 -5.37 14.41
CA SER A 69 2.89 -4.49 14.44
C SER A 69 2.49 -3.09 13.99
N LEU A 70 2.88 -2.09 14.77
CA LEU A 70 2.60 -0.69 14.49
C LEU A 70 3.91 0.10 14.49
N ALA A 71 4.23 0.69 13.35
CA ALA A 71 5.35 1.61 13.20
C ALA A 71 4.80 3.01 12.88
N THR A 72 5.10 3.97 13.73
CA THR A 72 4.65 5.37 13.56
C THR A 72 5.85 6.30 13.64
N GLY A 73 6.01 7.17 12.65
CA GLY A 73 7.08 8.15 12.71
C GLY A 73 6.95 9.33 11.77
N SER A 74 7.81 10.33 11.99
CA SER A 74 7.92 11.49 11.10
C SER A 74 8.77 11.21 9.85
N TYR A 75 9.44 10.06 9.84
CA TYR A 75 10.45 9.58 8.88
C TYR A 75 10.23 8.06 8.67
N PRO A 76 10.88 7.36 7.70
CA PRO A 76 10.34 6.13 7.13
C PRO A 76 10.01 5.07 8.19
N SER A 77 8.75 4.66 8.21
CA SER A 77 8.24 3.60 9.06
C SER A 77 8.03 2.31 8.26
N LEU A 78 8.52 1.21 8.82
CA LEU A 78 8.34 -0.14 8.31
C LEU A 78 7.68 -0.99 9.39
N ALA A 79 6.51 -1.54 9.05
CA ALA A 79 5.83 -2.53 9.88
C ALA A 79 5.84 -3.86 9.14
N THR A 80 6.53 -4.85 9.70
CA THR A 80 6.68 -6.18 9.09
C THR A 80 6.22 -7.25 10.05
N LYS A 81 5.47 -8.22 9.52
CA LYS A 81 4.86 -9.27 10.32
C LYS A 81 4.83 -10.63 9.62
N SER A 82 5.01 -11.69 10.40
CA SER A 82 5.05 -13.08 9.91
C SER A 82 3.88 -14.00 10.36
N SER A 83 2.81 -13.49 10.99
CA SER A 83 1.71 -14.35 11.52
C SER A 83 0.29 -13.80 11.29
N SER A 84 -0.74 -14.41 11.90
CA SER A 84 -2.21 -14.26 11.78
C SER A 84 -2.91 -12.88 11.97
N TYR A 85 -2.23 -11.74 11.92
CA TYR A 85 -2.75 -10.43 12.42
C TYR A 85 -2.26 -9.22 11.60
N PRO A 86 -2.95 -8.07 11.58
CA PRO A 86 -2.64 -6.94 10.70
C PRO A 86 -1.31 -6.24 11.00
N SER A 87 -0.81 -5.49 10.01
CA SER A 87 0.32 -4.55 10.13
C SER A 87 -0.09 -3.15 9.72
N GLN A 88 0.40 -2.14 10.44
CA GLN A 88 0.13 -0.74 10.14
C GLN A 88 1.41 0.10 10.18
N ALA A 89 1.63 0.88 9.12
CA ALA A 89 2.70 1.86 9.05
C ALA A 89 2.11 3.25 8.78
N THR A 90 2.41 4.20 9.66
CA THR A 90 1.90 5.58 9.59
C THR A 90 3.05 6.56 9.57
N ASN A 91 3.06 7.45 8.58
CA ASN A 91 4.14 8.42 8.38
C ASN A 91 3.63 9.84 8.15
N SER A 92 4.30 10.84 8.73
CA SER A 92 3.97 12.27 8.53
C SER A 92 5.23 13.14 8.44
N TYR A 93 5.47 13.76 7.28
CA TYR A 93 6.68 14.54 7.04
C TYR A 93 6.43 16.07 7.07
N PRO A 94 7.33 16.91 7.64
CA PRO A 94 7.31 18.36 7.46
C PRO A 94 8.21 18.85 6.30
N ALA A 95 7.62 19.22 5.14
CA ALA A 95 8.18 19.94 3.95
C ALA A 95 9.46 19.34 3.27
N THR A 96 10.06 19.90 2.21
CA THR A 96 9.63 20.16 0.80
C THR A 96 10.00 19.01 -0.17
N ILE A 97 10.72 17.98 0.26
CA ILE A 97 11.12 16.81 -0.55
C ILE A 97 11.16 15.58 0.38
N SER A 98 10.34 14.56 0.12
CA SER A 98 10.40 13.30 0.88
C SER A 98 11.23 12.27 0.11
N LEU A 99 12.42 11.95 0.63
CA LEU A 99 13.38 11.03 0.02
C LEU A 99 13.26 9.58 0.51
N TYR A 100 12.15 9.20 1.17
CA TYR A 100 12.09 7.90 1.83
C TYR A 100 10.79 7.12 1.60
N PRO A 101 10.88 5.79 1.40
CA PRO A 101 9.72 4.91 1.27
C PRO A 101 9.07 4.56 2.62
N SER A 102 7.88 4.00 2.56
CA SER A 102 7.03 3.60 3.68
C SER A 102 6.35 2.32 3.24
N LEU A 103 6.42 1.32 4.09
CA LEU A 103 6.08 -0.03 3.70
C LEU A 103 5.35 -0.74 4.83
N ALA A 104 4.18 -1.30 4.50
CA ALA A 104 3.46 -2.24 5.34
C ALA A 104 3.43 -3.59 4.63
N THR A 105 4.06 -4.61 5.26
CA THR A 105 4.09 -5.98 4.75
C THR A 105 3.55 -6.95 5.79
N SER A 106 2.51 -7.70 5.41
CA SER A 106 1.95 -8.73 6.26
C SER A 106 1.26 -9.81 5.45
N SER A 107 1.19 -11.02 6.00
CA SER A 107 0.29 -12.06 5.48
C SER A 107 -1.19 -11.76 5.77
N HIS A 108 -1.48 -10.67 6.48
CA HIS A 108 -2.78 -10.20 7.00
C HIS A 108 -3.06 -8.76 6.62
N PRO A 109 -4.29 -8.23 6.86
CA PRO A 109 -4.66 -6.92 6.36
C PRO A 109 -3.60 -5.87 6.64
N SER A 110 -3.22 -5.14 5.60
CA SER A 110 -2.11 -4.18 5.66
C SER A 110 -2.64 -2.80 5.35
N LEU A 111 -2.36 -1.86 6.24
CA LEU A 111 -2.69 -0.45 6.08
C LEU A 111 -1.41 0.37 6.09
N GLU A 112 -1.21 1.11 5.01
CA GLU A 112 -0.18 2.14 4.92
C GLU A 112 -0.85 3.50 4.74
N THR A 113 -0.45 4.44 5.60
CA THR A 113 -0.93 5.81 5.55
C THR A 113 0.25 6.77 5.56
N ARG A 114 0.33 7.64 4.55
CA ARG A 114 1.37 8.67 4.48
C ARG A 114 0.83 10.06 4.15
N SER A 115 1.28 11.03 4.95
CA SER A 115 1.06 12.45 4.69
C SER A 115 2.36 13.15 4.26
N CYS A 116 2.36 13.71 3.05
CA CYS A 116 3.46 14.44 2.42
C CYS A 116 3.01 15.89 2.09
N PRO A 117 3.74 16.94 2.51
CA PRO A 117 3.37 18.32 2.19
C PRO A 117 3.76 18.80 0.78
N ALA A 118 4.43 17.98 -0.06
CA ALA A 118 4.97 18.41 -1.35
C ALA A 118 4.77 17.40 -2.48
N PRO A 119 4.70 17.84 -3.76
CA PRO A 119 4.45 17.00 -4.93
C PRO A 119 5.49 15.94 -5.28
N ILE A 120 6.71 16.13 -4.78
CA ILE A 120 7.91 15.52 -5.35
C ILE A 120 8.48 14.56 -4.31
N SER A 121 7.77 13.47 -4.04
CA SER A 121 8.43 12.30 -3.45
C SER A 121 8.66 11.28 -4.56
N PRO A 122 9.92 10.92 -4.86
CA PRO A 122 10.21 9.83 -5.77
C PRO A 122 9.79 8.47 -5.20
N TYR A 123 9.41 8.38 -3.92
CA TYR A 123 9.13 7.13 -3.25
C TYR A 123 7.64 6.90 -2.99
N PRO A 124 7.08 5.76 -3.43
CA PRO A 124 5.70 5.43 -3.16
C PRO A 124 5.48 4.99 -1.70
N SER A 125 4.22 5.12 -1.30
CA SER A 125 3.56 4.41 -0.22
C SER A 125 3.22 2.99 -0.69
N LEU A 126 3.72 1.95 -0.02
CA LEU A 126 3.54 0.56 -0.47
C LEU A 126 2.87 -0.30 0.62
N ALA A 127 1.71 -0.87 0.30
CA ALA A 127 1.01 -1.85 1.12
C ALA A 127 0.95 -3.19 0.39
N THR A 128 1.53 -4.23 0.98
CA THR A 128 1.60 -5.57 0.36
C THR A 128 1.06 -6.63 1.32
N SER A 129 0.06 -7.41 0.90
CA SER A 129 -0.47 -8.49 1.74
C SER A 129 -1.17 -9.63 1.00
N SER A 130 -1.12 -10.84 1.56
CA SER A 130 -2.00 -11.96 1.15
C SER A 130 -3.45 -11.81 1.62
N HIS A 131 -3.81 -10.68 2.21
CA HIS A 131 -5.12 -10.27 2.71
C HIS A 131 -5.39 -8.80 2.33
N PRO A 132 -6.60 -8.23 2.58
CA PRO A 132 -6.95 -6.90 2.08
C PRO A 132 -5.86 -5.84 2.35
N SER A 133 -5.47 -5.10 1.32
CA SER A 133 -4.38 -4.11 1.41
C SER A 133 -4.90 -2.72 1.06
N MET A 134 -4.55 -1.74 1.87
CA MET A 134 -4.86 -0.35 1.62
C MET A 134 -3.61 0.52 1.72
N ALA A 135 -3.31 1.26 0.66
CA ALA A 135 -2.29 2.31 0.63
C ALA A 135 -2.98 3.67 0.43
N THR A 136 -2.89 4.54 1.43
CA THR A 136 -3.50 5.87 1.42
C THR A 136 -2.41 6.92 1.57
N SER A 137 -2.29 7.82 0.60
CA SER A 137 -1.14 8.73 0.56
C SER A 137 -1.44 10.07 -0.10
N SER A 138 -0.68 11.10 0.26
CA SER A 138 -0.58 12.35 -0.52
C SER A 138 0.66 12.35 -1.43
N CYS A 139 1.29 11.19 -1.60
CA CYS A 139 2.40 10.83 -2.49
C CYS A 139 1.99 9.58 -3.32
N PRO A 140 2.74 9.10 -4.33
CA PRO A 140 2.35 7.91 -5.09
C PRO A 140 2.01 6.72 -4.19
N ALA A 141 0.94 5.97 -4.47
CA ALA A 141 0.46 4.88 -3.62
C ALA A 141 0.32 3.57 -4.40
N HIS A 142 0.78 2.48 -3.81
CA HIS A 142 0.75 1.14 -4.40
C HIS A 142 0.18 0.15 -3.39
N ALA A 143 -0.88 -0.56 -3.78
CA ALA A 143 -1.47 -1.63 -3.01
C ALA A 143 -1.43 -2.93 -3.83
N THR A 144 -0.80 -3.96 -3.29
CA THR A 144 -0.72 -5.29 -3.92
C THR A 144 -1.27 -6.34 -2.98
N SER A 145 -2.26 -7.10 -3.44
CA SER A 145 -2.90 -8.10 -2.60
C SER A 145 -3.37 -9.38 -3.30
N ALA A 146 -3.47 -10.48 -2.57
CA ALA A 146 -4.25 -11.66 -2.99
C ALA A 146 -5.76 -11.52 -2.70
N TYR A 147 -6.16 -10.41 -2.08
CA TYR A 147 -7.49 -10.00 -1.65
C TYR A 147 -7.78 -8.59 -2.20
N PRO A 148 -8.87 -7.91 -1.81
CA PRO A 148 -9.12 -6.55 -2.29
C PRO A 148 -7.93 -5.62 -2.04
N ALA A 149 -7.50 -4.92 -3.08
CA ALA A 149 -6.44 -3.92 -3.02
C ALA A 149 -7.03 -2.53 -3.27
N LEU A 150 -6.72 -1.57 -2.38
CA LEU A 150 -7.12 -0.18 -2.51
C LEU A 150 -5.90 0.73 -2.49
N ALA A 151 -5.70 1.50 -3.55
CA ALA A 151 -4.72 2.57 -3.60
C ALA A 151 -5.44 3.91 -3.78
N ASN A 152 -5.25 4.82 -2.83
CA ASN A 152 -5.85 6.16 -2.87
C ASN A 152 -4.77 7.21 -2.70
N SER A 153 -4.63 8.12 -3.67
CA SER A 153 -3.65 9.19 -3.59
C SER A 153 -4.01 10.45 -4.36
N HIS A 154 -3.44 11.60 -4.02
CA HIS A 154 -3.45 12.74 -4.95
C HIS A 154 -2.54 12.46 -6.17
N TYR A 155 -1.42 11.75 -5.98
CA TYR A 155 -0.42 11.37 -6.99
C TYR A 155 -0.73 9.99 -7.58
N PRO A 156 0.10 9.44 -8.52
CA PRO A 156 -0.24 8.17 -9.15
C PRO A 156 -0.56 7.05 -8.14
N ALA A 157 -1.69 6.39 -8.37
CA ALA A 157 -2.16 5.29 -7.54
C ALA A 157 -2.25 4.00 -8.37
N SER A 158 -1.74 2.89 -7.81
CA SER A 158 -1.81 1.58 -8.44
C SER A 158 -2.33 0.53 -7.48
N ALA A 159 -3.37 -0.19 -7.88
CA ALA A 159 -3.92 -1.32 -7.14
C ALA A 159 -3.81 -2.58 -7.99
N THR A 160 -3.22 -3.64 -7.44
CA THR A 160 -3.06 -4.92 -8.12
C THR A 160 -3.56 -6.05 -7.24
N THR A 161 -4.42 -6.89 -7.82
CA THR A 161 -4.93 -8.08 -7.16
C THR A 161 -4.63 -9.34 -7.98
N ALA A 162 -3.99 -10.32 -7.34
CA ALA A 162 -3.57 -11.57 -8.00
C ALA A 162 -4.66 -12.67 -8.03
N SER A 163 -5.77 -12.48 -7.30
CA SER A 163 -6.82 -13.49 -7.12
C SER A 163 -8.22 -12.94 -7.45
N SER A 164 -9.27 -13.71 -7.13
CA SER A 164 -10.69 -13.40 -7.31
C SER A 164 -11.22 -12.26 -6.43
N TYR A 165 -10.60 -11.08 -6.50
CA TYR A 165 -11.00 -9.91 -5.73
C TYR A 165 -10.75 -8.61 -6.51
N PRO A 166 -11.49 -7.54 -6.18
CA PRO A 166 -11.40 -6.27 -6.89
C PRO A 166 -10.13 -5.49 -6.55
N ALA A 167 -9.65 -4.74 -7.53
CA ALA A 167 -8.60 -3.73 -7.37
C ALA A 167 -9.18 -2.34 -7.63
N LEU A 168 -9.02 -1.42 -6.68
CA LEU A 168 -9.49 -0.04 -6.77
C LEU A 168 -8.32 0.93 -6.68
N ALA A 169 -8.11 1.73 -7.72
CA ALA A 169 -7.16 2.82 -7.74
C ALA A 169 -7.89 4.15 -7.93
N ASN A 170 -7.69 5.08 -7.00
CA ASN A 170 -8.26 6.42 -7.06
C ASN A 170 -7.17 7.47 -6.92
N SER A 171 -7.09 8.40 -7.88
CA SER A 171 -6.15 9.50 -7.75
C SER A 171 -6.50 10.78 -8.50
N HIS A 172 -5.82 11.90 -8.23
CA HIS A 172 -5.92 13.07 -9.11
C HIS A 172 -5.00 12.90 -10.34
N TYR A 173 -3.79 12.39 -10.13
CA TYR A 173 -2.83 11.97 -11.18
C TYR A 173 -3.09 10.51 -11.63
N PRO A 174 -2.36 9.94 -12.62
CA PRO A 174 -2.75 8.67 -13.23
C PRO A 174 -3.10 7.53 -12.26
N ALA A 175 -4.20 6.84 -12.51
CA ALA A 175 -4.66 5.70 -11.72
C ALA A 175 -4.59 4.40 -12.53
N SER A 176 -4.11 3.31 -11.92
CA SER A 176 -4.10 1.99 -12.55
C SER A 176 -4.65 0.92 -11.63
N ALA A 177 -5.62 0.15 -12.12
CA ALA A 177 -6.17 -1.01 -11.43
C ALA A 177 -6.02 -2.25 -12.28
N THR A 178 -5.47 -3.32 -11.69
CA THR A 178 -5.25 -4.59 -12.38
C THR A 178 -5.77 -5.75 -11.55
N THR A 179 -6.62 -6.59 -12.14
CA THR A 179 -7.04 -7.87 -11.56
C THR A 179 -6.64 -9.03 -12.48
N ALA A 180 -5.98 -10.03 -11.89
CA ALA A 180 -5.59 -11.24 -12.60
C ALA A 180 -6.73 -12.28 -12.70
N SER A 181 -7.89 -12.05 -12.09
CA SER A 181 -8.99 -13.03 -12.02
C SER A 181 -10.38 -12.36 -12.08
N SER A 182 -11.42 -13.13 -11.74
CA SER A 182 -12.85 -12.88 -12.03
C SER A 182 -13.51 -11.75 -11.25
N TYR A 183 -12.86 -10.59 -11.08
CA TYR A 183 -13.43 -9.43 -10.37
C TYR A 183 -13.06 -8.09 -11.05
N PRO A 184 -13.85 -7.03 -10.80
CA PRO A 184 -13.63 -5.73 -11.42
C PRO A 184 -12.30 -5.08 -11.05
N ALA A 185 -11.70 -4.44 -12.04
CA ALA A 185 -10.67 -3.43 -11.84
C ALA A 185 -11.31 -2.04 -12.03
N LEU A 186 -11.20 -1.17 -11.03
CA LEU A 186 -11.74 0.19 -11.07
C LEU A 186 -10.59 1.20 -10.94
N ALA A 187 -10.38 1.99 -11.98
CA ALA A 187 -9.43 3.09 -11.99
C ALA A 187 -10.18 4.42 -12.16
N ASN A 188 -10.06 5.32 -11.19
CA ASN A 188 -10.65 6.65 -11.25
C ASN A 188 -9.56 7.71 -11.13
N SER A 189 -9.50 8.63 -12.09
CA SER A 189 -8.56 9.75 -12.02
C SER A 189 -9.04 11.02 -12.70
N HIS A 190 -8.41 12.17 -12.41
CA HIS A 190 -8.57 13.34 -13.27
C HIS A 190 -7.66 13.22 -14.50
N TYR A 191 -6.44 12.69 -14.32
CA TYR A 191 -5.47 12.34 -15.36
C TYR A 191 -5.63 10.89 -15.83
N PRO A 192 -4.86 10.38 -16.82
CA PRO A 192 -5.16 9.09 -17.43
C PRO A 192 -5.44 7.94 -16.44
N ALA A 193 -6.54 7.23 -16.65
CA ALA A 193 -6.95 6.08 -15.86
C ALA A 193 -6.84 4.80 -16.69
N SER A 194 -6.39 3.70 -16.09
CA SER A 194 -6.28 2.41 -16.77
C SER A 194 -6.77 1.27 -15.90
N ALA A 195 -7.76 0.52 -16.39
CA ALA A 195 -8.29 -0.66 -15.73
C ALA A 195 -8.06 -1.89 -16.60
N THR A 196 -7.49 -2.94 -16.03
CA THR A 196 -7.23 -4.21 -16.73
C THR A 196 -7.80 -5.37 -15.94
N THR A 197 -8.64 -6.18 -16.58
CA THR A 197 -9.17 -7.43 -16.03
C THR A 197 -8.81 -8.60 -16.96
N ALA A 198 -8.20 -9.64 -16.38
CA ALA A 198 -7.85 -10.84 -17.14
C ALA A 198 -9.02 -11.82 -17.34
N SER A 199 -10.19 -11.58 -16.73
CA SER A 199 -11.29 -12.56 -16.64
C SER A 199 -12.68 -11.90 -16.72
N SER A 200 -13.71 -12.63 -16.28
CA SER A 200 -15.15 -12.46 -16.53
C SER A 200 -15.84 -11.20 -16.01
N TYR A 201 -15.13 -10.23 -15.45
CA TYR A 201 -15.72 -9.01 -14.88
C TYR A 201 -15.20 -7.75 -15.58
N PRO A 202 -16.01 -6.69 -15.61
CA PRO A 202 -15.71 -5.47 -16.35
C PRO A 202 -14.52 -4.72 -15.75
N ALA A 203 -13.66 -4.22 -16.64
CA ALA A 203 -12.70 -3.16 -16.36
C ALA A 203 -13.42 -1.81 -16.48
N LEU A 204 -13.35 -0.98 -15.43
CA LEU A 204 -13.94 0.36 -15.38
C LEU A 204 -12.85 1.41 -15.22
N ALA A 205 -12.66 2.25 -16.22
CA ALA A 205 -11.74 3.38 -16.18
C ALA A 205 -12.51 4.70 -16.36
N ASN A 206 -12.43 5.58 -15.37
CA ASN A 206 -13.05 6.90 -15.42
C ASN A 206 -11.97 7.97 -15.31
N SER A 207 -11.89 8.87 -16.30
CA SER A 207 -10.97 9.99 -16.21
C SER A 207 -11.38 11.20 -17.04
N HIS A 208 -10.99 12.42 -16.63
CA HIS A 208 -11.16 13.59 -17.50
C HIS A 208 -10.23 13.50 -18.73
N TYR A 209 -8.99 13.02 -18.55
CA TYR A 209 -8.02 12.70 -19.60
C TYR A 209 -8.18 11.25 -20.12
N PRO A 210 -7.44 10.78 -21.15
CA PRO A 210 -7.67 9.47 -21.77
C PRO A 210 -7.78 8.33 -20.77
N ALA A 211 -8.87 7.56 -20.86
CA ALA A 211 -9.13 6.40 -20.01
C ALA A 211 -9.00 5.12 -20.85
N SER A 212 -8.39 4.06 -20.31
CA SER A 212 -8.28 2.77 -21.00
C SER A 212 -8.88 1.66 -20.15
N ALA A 213 -9.74 0.85 -20.74
CA ALA A 213 -10.30 -0.33 -20.11
C ALA A 213 -10.05 -1.54 -21.00
N THR A 214 -9.40 -2.56 -20.44
CA THR A 214 -9.02 -3.79 -21.13
C THR A 214 -9.60 -4.99 -20.41
N THR A 215 -10.39 -5.80 -21.12
CA THR A 215 -10.96 -7.05 -20.60
C THR A 215 -10.59 -8.19 -21.55
N ALA A 216 -9.96 -9.26 -21.04
CA ALA A 216 -9.55 -10.40 -21.87
C ALA A 216 -10.69 -11.40 -22.20
N SER A 217 -11.88 -11.22 -21.63
CA SER A 217 -13.03 -12.14 -21.73
C SER A 217 -14.25 -11.48 -22.38
N SER A 218 -15.32 -12.25 -22.58
CA SER A 218 -16.59 -11.89 -23.24
C SER A 218 -17.46 -10.86 -22.51
N TYR A 219 -16.93 -10.16 -21.51
CA TYR A 219 -17.65 -9.12 -20.76
C TYR A 219 -17.21 -7.70 -21.13
N SER A 220 -18.10 -6.75 -20.89
CA SER A 220 -17.93 -5.37 -21.33
C SER A 220 -16.81 -4.65 -20.59
N SER A 221 -16.02 -3.85 -21.32
CA SER A 221 -15.12 -2.84 -20.74
C SER A 221 -15.81 -1.49 -20.80
N LEU A 222 -15.81 -0.72 -19.71
CA LEU A 222 -16.36 0.64 -19.69
C LEU A 222 -15.24 1.65 -19.44
N ALA A 223 -14.98 2.50 -20.43
CA ALA A 223 -14.09 3.64 -20.29
C ALA A 223 -14.86 4.93 -20.55
N THR A 224 -14.76 5.86 -19.60
CA THR A 224 -15.39 7.18 -19.66
C THR A 224 -14.30 8.24 -19.65
N SER A 225 -14.28 9.10 -20.67
CA SER A 225 -13.35 10.24 -20.67
C SER A 225 -13.73 11.40 -21.57
N SER A 226 -13.34 12.61 -21.17
CA SER A 226 -13.56 13.85 -21.92
C SER A 226 -12.64 14.00 -23.14
N TYR A 227 -11.61 13.17 -23.27
CA TYR A 227 -10.65 13.15 -24.38
C TYR A 227 -10.70 11.81 -25.14
N PRO A 228 -10.20 11.72 -26.39
CA PRO A 228 -10.19 10.45 -27.13
C PRO A 228 -9.24 9.42 -26.51
N PHE A 229 -9.62 8.14 -26.55
CA PHE A 229 -8.85 7.03 -25.98
C PHE A 229 -9.10 5.69 -26.70
N PRO A 230 -8.17 4.73 -26.58
CA PRO A 230 -8.37 3.37 -27.03
C PRO A 230 -9.13 2.51 -26.00
N THR A 231 -10.03 1.64 -26.48
CA THR A 231 -10.61 0.54 -25.69
C THR A 231 -10.42 -0.78 -26.39
N THR A 232 -10.08 -1.82 -25.63
CA THR A 232 -9.87 -3.18 -26.17
C THR A 232 -10.72 -4.18 -25.40
N SER A 233 -11.82 -4.63 -26.02
CA SER A 233 -12.74 -5.63 -25.46
C SER A 233 -13.58 -6.25 -26.57
N PRO A 234 -14.10 -7.49 -26.40
CA PRO A 234 -15.14 -8.05 -27.25
C PRO A 234 -16.45 -7.23 -27.23
N TYR A 235 -16.75 -6.52 -26.13
CA TYR A 235 -17.96 -5.71 -25.95
C TYR A 235 -17.64 -4.33 -25.34
N PRO A 236 -17.00 -3.43 -26.09
CA PRO A 236 -16.59 -2.12 -25.57
C PRO A 236 -17.79 -1.19 -25.38
N ALA A 237 -17.88 -0.57 -24.21
CA ALA A 237 -18.76 0.55 -23.93
C ALA A 237 -17.90 1.80 -23.67
N THR A 238 -18.09 2.84 -24.48
CA THR A 238 -17.35 4.10 -24.36
C THR A 238 -18.29 5.26 -24.22
N ASN A 239 -18.08 6.11 -23.21
CA ASN A 239 -18.77 7.39 -23.10
C ASN A 239 -17.72 8.50 -23.17
N SER A 240 -17.65 9.18 -24.32
CA SER A 240 -16.68 10.26 -24.54
C SER A 240 -17.30 11.38 -25.35
N SER A 241 -16.87 12.62 -25.06
CA SER A 241 -17.13 13.80 -25.88
C SER A 241 -16.37 13.80 -27.21
N HIS A 242 -15.44 12.85 -27.42
CA HIS A 242 -14.64 12.69 -28.63
C HIS A 242 -14.61 11.22 -29.11
N PRO A 243 -14.38 10.93 -30.40
CA PRO A 243 -14.44 9.57 -30.92
C PRO A 243 -13.36 8.67 -30.28
N ALA A 244 -13.77 7.55 -29.69
CA ALA A 244 -12.88 6.51 -29.17
C ALA A 244 -12.41 5.58 -30.30
N THR A 245 -11.16 5.15 -30.26
CA THR A 245 -10.65 4.10 -31.17
C THR A 245 -10.92 2.74 -30.54
N THR A 246 -11.98 2.08 -30.99
CA THR A 246 -12.39 0.77 -30.48
C THR A 246 -11.69 -0.35 -31.23
N THR A 247 -10.89 -1.16 -30.53
CA THR A 247 -10.30 -2.40 -31.10
C THR A 247 -11.00 -3.60 -30.50
N THR A 248 -11.83 -4.28 -31.28
CA THR A 248 -12.47 -5.54 -30.90
C THR A 248 -11.49 -6.69 -31.11
N SER A 249 -11.09 -7.37 -30.03
CA SER A 249 -10.39 -8.65 -30.14
C SER A 249 -11.41 -9.74 -30.50
N LEU A 250 -11.45 -10.14 -31.78
CA LEU A 250 -12.18 -11.34 -32.17
C LEU A 250 -11.57 -12.55 -31.44
N PRO A 251 -12.37 -13.45 -30.84
CA PRO A 251 -11.83 -14.70 -30.32
C PRO A 251 -11.20 -15.47 -31.49
N CYS A 252 -9.93 -15.86 -31.36
CA CYS A 252 -9.27 -16.73 -32.33
C CYS A 252 -10.19 -17.94 -32.61
N CYS A 253 -10.65 -18.07 -33.85
CA CYS A 253 -11.28 -19.30 -34.31
C CYS A 253 -10.29 -20.45 -34.05
N PRO A 254 -10.69 -21.58 -33.44
CA PRO A 254 -9.87 -22.76 -33.51
C PRO A 254 -9.77 -23.15 -34.99
N LEU A 255 -8.55 -23.17 -35.52
CA LEU A 255 -8.26 -23.80 -36.81
C LEU A 255 -8.70 -25.27 -36.70
N SER A 256 -9.71 -25.62 -37.50
CA SER A 256 -10.16 -27.00 -37.68
C SER A 256 -9.13 -27.83 -38.43
#